data_AF-L7U6N1-F1
#
_entry.id   AF-L7U6N1-F1
#
_cell.length_a   1.000
_cell.length_b   1.000
_cell.length_c   1.000
_cell.angle_alpha   90.00
_cell.angle_beta   90.00
_cell.angle_gamma   90.00
#
_symmetry.space_group_name_H-M   'P 1'
#
loop_
_entity.id
_entity.type
_entity.pdbx_description
1 polymer ?
#
loop_
_entity_poly.entity_id
_entity_poly.type
_entity_poly.pdbx_seq_one_letter_code
_entity_poly.pdbx_strand_id
1 'polypeptide(L)'
;MPTFVGTVTDPCSFPYPGASSRSPGVRHVQARILHPATLQPREAPTGTEAAARLNNRSQYPGPEGRSSRAWDFVDALRTHQNNPAYLKEPYKGLGDGEVEQLIKNAFAQLAHRRSRGEGSSAAEQSAALRALAKSTQQLPPAVADKLARDAGAQGSVNTRTAVLKQPEARAAMRRTFLDTASAAFDKSKSFIDAQKVGDVLSSDPVLLKDFAASGGMTRWLVYSRRR
;
A
#
# COMPACT_ATOMS: atom_id res chain seq x y z
N MET A 1 -8.15 -32.80 -46.41
CA MET A 1 -9.49 -32.29 -46.01
C MET A 1 -9.52 -30.80 -46.34
N PRO A 2 -10.64 -30.28 -46.86
CA PRO A 2 -10.70 -29.52 -48.12
C PRO A 2 -10.70 -27.98 -47.99
N THR A 3 -10.51 -27.36 -49.16
CA THR A 3 -10.79 -25.97 -49.58
C THR A 3 -12.23 -25.55 -49.28
N PHE A 4 -12.48 -24.27 -48.94
CA PHE A 4 -13.72 -23.59 -49.33
C PHE A 4 -13.54 -22.08 -49.52
N VAL A 5 -13.95 -21.63 -50.70
CA VAL A 5 -14.09 -20.25 -51.20
C VAL A 5 -15.54 -19.83 -50.95
N GLY A 6 -15.80 -18.54 -50.68
CA GLY A 6 -17.16 -18.02 -50.60
C GLY A 6 -17.25 -16.50 -50.53
N THR A 7 -17.08 -15.83 -51.67
CA THR A 7 -17.78 -14.58 -52.05
C THR A 7 -19.26 -14.86 -52.30
N VAL A 8 -20.09 -13.78 -52.40
CA VAL A 8 -21.51 -13.65 -52.86
C VAL A 8 -22.38 -13.13 -51.69
N THR A 9 -23.12 -12.01 -51.73
CA THR A 9 -23.57 -11.09 -52.79
C THR A 9 -24.27 -9.87 -52.16
N ASP A 10 -24.16 -8.71 -52.82
CA ASP A 10 -25.15 -7.62 -52.80
C ASP A 10 -26.54 -8.13 -53.26
N PRO A 11 -27.66 -7.57 -52.78
CA PRO A 11 -28.40 -6.71 -53.71
C PRO A 11 -29.21 -5.55 -53.07
N CYS A 12 -29.16 -4.39 -53.74
CA CYS A 12 -30.28 -3.46 -54.03
C CYS A 12 -30.90 -2.65 -52.88
N SER A 13 -31.43 -1.42 -53.03
CA SER A 13 -31.30 -0.27 -53.93
C SER A 13 -32.51 0.64 -53.65
N PHE A 14 -32.26 1.93 -53.33
CA PHE A 14 -33.10 3.15 -53.57
C PHE A 14 -34.46 3.34 -52.84
N PRO A 15 -35.07 4.57 -52.80
CA PRO A 15 -34.66 5.90 -53.33
C PRO A 15 -34.85 7.14 -52.39
N TYR A 16 -34.22 8.27 -52.75
CA TYR A 16 -34.62 9.69 -52.45
C TYR A 16 -35.69 10.14 -53.48
N PRO A 17 -36.58 11.16 -53.28
CA PRO A 17 -36.17 12.59 -53.18
C PRO A 17 -37.15 13.57 -52.47
N GLY A 18 -36.72 14.81 -52.24
CA GLY A 18 -37.62 15.92 -51.86
C GLY A 18 -36.90 17.23 -51.51
N ALA A 19 -36.70 18.10 -52.50
CA ALA A 19 -36.17 19.45 -52.33
C ALA A 19 -37.26 20.47 -51.93
N SER A 20 -36.93 21.48 -51.12
CA SER A 20 -37.63 22.77 -51.14
C SER A 20 -36.76 23.93 -50.63
N SER A 21 -36.67 24.97 -51.45
CA SER A 21 -35.93 26.22 -51.31
C SER A 21 -36.72 27.31 -50.57
N ARG A 22 -36.07 28.16 -49.75
CA ARG A 22 -36.30 29.63 -49.63
C ARG A 22 -35.32 30.32 -48.65
N SER A 23 -34.83 31.48 -49.07
CA SER A 23 -33.74 32.37 -48.57
C SER A 23 -34.04 33.13 -47.24
N PRO A 24 -33.35 34.25 -46.91
CA PRO A 24 -32.00 34.42 -46.34
C PRO A 24 -32.05 35.03 -44.92
N GLY A 25 -31.03 34.81 -44.09
CA GLY A 25 -31.00 35.39 -42.74
C GLY A 25 -29.58 35.47 -42.19
N VAL A 26 -28.88 36.54 -42.55
CA VAL A 26 -27.62 36.94 -41.90
C VAL A 26 -27.91 37.18 -40.43
N ARG A 27 -27.47 36.25 -39.58
CA ARG A 27 -27.19 36.55 -38.17
C ARG A 27 -25.75 36.14 -37.92
N HIS A 28 -24.91 37.15 -37.72
CA HIS A 28 -23.61 36.99 -37.08
C HIS A 28 -23.83 36.39 -35.70
N VAL A 29 -23.84 35.06 -35.62
CA VAL A 29 -23.55 34.37 -34.38
C VAL A 29 -22.05 34.48 -34.23
N GLN A 30 -21.61 35.39 -33.36
CA GLN A 30 -20.24 35.36 -32.85
C GLN A 30 -19.96 33.91 -32.46
N ALA A 31 -19.08 33.27 -33.20
CA ALA A 31 -18.43 32.06 -32.75
C ALA A 31 -17.64 32.46 -31.51
N ARG A 32 -18.28 32.33 -30.33
CA ARG A 32 -17.54 32.10 -29.11
C ARG A 32 -16.73 30.86 -29.40
N ILE A 33 -15.45 31.06 -29.69
CA ILE A 33 -14.43 30.04 -29.60
C ILE A 33 -14.47 29.60 -28.14
N LEU A 34 -15.35 28.63 -27.86
CA LEU A 34 -15.23 27.74 -26.74
C LEU A 34 -13.92 27.02 -27.03
N HIS A 35 -12.84 27.58 -26.50
CA HIS A 35 -11.59 26.85 -26.36
C HIS A 35 -12.01 25.51 -25.75
N PRO A 36 -11.76 24.37 -26.43
CA PRO A 36 -11.79 23.12 -25.71
C PRO A 36 -10.71 23.31 -24.65
N ALA A 37 -11.14 23.52 -23.40
CA ALA A 37 -10.26 23.38 -22.26
C ALA A 37 -9.70 21.97 -22.43
N THR A 38 -8.46 21.91 -22.90
CA THR A 38 -7.68 20.69 -22.91
C THR A 38 -7.68 20.25 -21.46
N LEU A 39 -8.55 19.30 -21.13
CA LEU A 39 -8.48 18.54 -19.90
C LEU A 39 -7.14 17.82 -20.00
N GLN A 40 -6.09 18.52 -19.55
CA GLN A 40 -4.81 17.89 -19.31
C GLN A 40 -5.12 16.68 -18.41
N PRO A 41 -4.52 15.51 -18.67
CA PRO A 41 -4.60 14.41 -17.74
C PRO A 41 -4.25 14.98 -16.36
N ARG A 42 -5.19 14.96 -15.42
CA ARG A 42 -4.97 15.48 -14.07
C ARG A 42 -3.70 14.80 -13.58
N GLU A 43 -2.61 15.56 -13.45
CA GLU A 43 -1.32 15.01 -13.04
C GLU A 43 -1.55 14.19 -11.77
N ALA A 44 -1.02 12.98 -11.73
CA ALA A 44 -1.13 12.16 -10.53
C ALA A 44 -0.60 13.00 -9.36
N PRO A 45 -1.34 13.07 -8.23
CA PRO A 45 -1.00 14.00 -7.16
C PRO A 45 0.43 13.77 -6.71
N THR A 46 1.17 14.84 -6.41
CA THR A 46 2.54 14.73 -5.93
C THR A 46 2.56 14.15 -4.50
N GLY A 47 3.72 13.65 -4.04
CA GLY A 47 3.83 13.13 -2.69
C GLY A 47 3.61 14.22 -1.63
N THR A 48 3.98 15.45 -1.96
CA THR A 48 3.72 16.65 -1.15
C THR A 48 2.23 16.97 -1.06
N GLU A 49 1.50 16.91 -2.17
CA GLU A 49 0.03 17.08 -2.18
C GLU A 49 -0.68 15.97 -1.40
N ALA A 50 -0.20 14.72 -1.51
CA ALA A 50 -0.71 13.61 -0.73
C ALA A 50 -0.49 13.84 0.78
N ALA A 51 0.69 14.35 1.17
CA ALA A 51 0.98 14.74 2.56
C ALA A 51 0.03 15.82 3.06
N ALA A 52 -0.19 16.87 2.27
CA ALA A 52 -1.08 17.98 2.62
C ALA A 52 -2.54 17.51 2.77
N ARG A 53 -3.01 16.66 1.87
CA ARG A 53 -4.33 16.03 1.97
C ARG A 53 -4.45 15.21 3.25
N LEU A 54 -3.48 14.33 3.50
CA LEU A 54 -3.45 13.50 4.71
C LEU A 54 -3.34 14.34 5.99
N ASN A 55 -2.71 15.51 5.98
CA ASN A 55 -2.64 16.42 7.14
C ASN A 55 -3.95 17.19 7.37
N ASN A 56 -4.83 17.29 6.38
CA ASN A 56 -6.09 18.00 6.52
C ASN A 56 -7.11 17.18 7.34
N ARG A 57 -7.00 17.24 8.66
CA ARG A 57 -7.86 16.48 9.59
C ARG A 57 -9.36 16.78 9.43
N SER A 58 -9.73 17.96 8.92
CA SER A 58 -11.13 18.31 8.66
C SER A 58 -11.78 17.44 7.56
N GLN A 59 -10.98 16.89 6.64
CA GLN A 59 -11.45 15.93 5.63
C GLN A 59 -11.67 14.52 6.21
N TYR A 60 -11.19 14.27 7.43
CA TYR A 60 -11.22 12.96 8.08
C TYR A 60 -11.85 13.05 9.49
N PRO A 61 -13.13 13.45 9.60
CA PRO A 61 -13.78 13.64 10.88
C PRO A 61 -14.07 12.30 11.58
N GLY A 62 -13.83 12.26 12.90
CA GLY A 62 -14.24 11.14 13.75
C GLY A 62 -13.48 9.82 13.53
N PRO A 63 -13.96 8.73 14.14
CA PRO A 63 -13.33 7.41 14.05
C PRO A 63 -13.30 6.84 12.63
N GLU A 64 -14.38 6.99 11.86
CA GLU A 64 -14.47 6.53 10.47
C GLU A 64 -13.52 7.31 9.56
N GLY A 65 -13.40 8.63 9.77
CA GLY A 65 -12.45 9.45 9.05
C GLY A 65 -11.00 8.99 9.23
N ARG A 66 -10.62 8.53 10.43
CA ARG A 66 -9.27 7.95 10.67
C ARG A 66 -9.03 6.68 9.84
N SER A 67 -10.05 5.85 9.69
CA SER A 67 -9.98 4.63 8.88
C SER A 67 -9.85 4.96 7.39
N SER A 68 -10.64 5.93 6.89
CA SER A 68 -10.54 6.42 5.51
C SER A 68 -9.17 7.04 5.23
N ARG A 69 -8.65 7.85 6.15
CA ARG A 69 -7.31 8.46 6.07
C ARG A 69 -6.20 7.41 6.00
N ALA A 70 -6.29 6.37 6.82
CA ALA A 70 -5.33 5.27 6.80
C ALA A 70 -5.39 4.49 5.49
N TRP A 71 -6.58 4.33 4.91
CA TRP A 71 -6.76 3.67 3.62
C TRP A 71 -6.20 4.51 2.46
N ASP A 72 -6.53 5.80 2.41
CA ASP A 72 -5.99 6.74 1.42
C ASP A 72 -4.46 6.75 1.41
N PHE A 73 -3.85 6.65 2.60
CA PHE A 73 -2.42 6.51 2.75
C PHE A 73 -1.91 5.18 2.17
N VAL A 74 -2.52 4.04 2.51
CA VAL A 74 -2.14 2.73 1.96
C VAL A 74 -2.28 2.68 0.43
N ASP A 75 -3.32 3.30 -0.12
CA ASP A 75 -3.52 3.34 -1.58
C ASP A 75 -2.48 4.17 -2.29
N ALA A 76 -2.13 5.34 -1.73
CA ALA A 76 -1.06 6.18 -2.24
C ALA A 76 0.27 5.41 -2.25
N LEU A 77 0.58 4.68 -1.18
CA LEU A 77 1.76 3.82 -1.12
C LEU A 77 1.73 2.71 -2.17
N ARG A 78 0.56 2.09 -2.40
CA ARG A 78 0.40 1.01 -3.38
C ARG A 78 0.54 1.51 -4.82
N THR A 79 -0.04 2.66 -5.11
CA THR A 79 0.03 3.33 -6.41
C THR A 79 1.45 3.76 -6.75
N HIS A 80 2.18 4.29 -5.76
CA HIS A 80 3.52 4.84 -5.95
C HIS A 80 4.64 3.95 -5.36
N GLN A 81 4.39 2.65 -5.16
CA GLN A 81 5.33 1.71 -4.52
C GLN A 81 6.70 1.61 -5.21
N ASN A 82 6.78 1.98 -6.50
CA ASN A 82 8.00 1.96 -7.31
C ASN A 82 8.64 3.34 -7.47
N ASN A 83 8.06 4.38 -6.88
CA ASN A 83 8.56 5.75 -6.97
C ASN A 83 9.14 6.19 -5.59
N PRO A 84 10.44 5.99 -5.34
CA PRO A 84 11.05 6.34 -4.06
C PRO A 84 11.06 7.85 -3.80
N ALA A 85 11.09 8.68 -4.84
CA ALA A 85 11.01 10.14 -4.68
C ALA A 85 9.63 10.53 -4.13
N TYR A 86 8.56 9.98 -4.71
CA TYR A 86 7.21 10.16 -4.18
C TYR A 86 7.11 9.69 -2.72
N LEU A 87 7.58 8.49 -2.40
CA LEU A 87 7.42 7.91 -1.06
C LEU A 87 8.10 8.74 0.05
N LYS A 88 9.19 9.45 -0.24
CA LYS A 88 9.88 10.31 0.74
C LYS A 88 9.08 11.57 1.10
N GLU A 89 8.31 12.12 0.16
CA GLU A 89 7.64 13.40 0.34
C GLU A 89 6.52 13.37 1.40
N PRO A 90 5.61 12.37 1.43
CA PRO A 90 4.65 12.20 2.52
C PRO A 90 5.33 12.11 3.88
N TYR A 91 6.42 11.37 4.01
CA TYR A 91 7.10 11.23 5.30
C TYR A 91 7.69 12.55 5.79
N LYS A 92 8.26 13.33 4.87
CA LYS A 92 8.78 14.66 5.19
C LYS A 92 7.65 15.64 5.54
N GLY A 93 6.55 15.62 4.80
CA GLY A 93 5.45 16.58 4.96
C GLY A 93 4.53 16.28 6.16
N LEU A 94 4.41 15.01 6.57
CA LEU A 94 3.60 14.60 7.73
C LEU A 94 4.36 14.79 9.06
N GLY A 95 5.69 14.59 9.04
CA GLY A 95 6.51 14.60 10.25
C GLY A 95 6.42 13.29 11.07
N ASP A 96 7.46 13.00 11.84
CA ASP A 96 7.70 11.68 12.45
C ASP A 96 6.54 11.13 13.29
N GLY A 97 5.93 11.96 14.13
CA GLY A 97 4.83 11.54 15.00
C GLY A 97 3.55 11.17 14.23
N GLU A 98 3.25 11.94 13.18
CA GLU A 98 2.06 11.71 12.35
C GLU A 98 2.26 10.50 11.42
N VAL A 99 3.47 10.33 10.87
CA VAL A 99 3.85 9.14 10.09
C VAL A 99 3.71 7.87 10.92
N GLU A 100 4.22 7.90 12.15
CA GLU A 100 4.10 6.76 13.08
C GLU A 100 2.63 6.41 13.32
N GLN A 101 1.79 7.41 13.62
CA GLN A 101 0.37 7.20 13.87
C GLN A 101 -0.38 6.68 12.64
N LEU A 102 -0.11 7.25 11.45
CA LEU A 102 -0.71 6.82 10.19
C LEU A 102 -0.36 5.36 9.86
N ILE A 103 0.89 4.97 10.04
CA ILE A 103 1.32 3.60 9.82
C ILE A 103 0.66 2.64 10.82
N LYS A 104 0.57 3.03 12.10
CA LYS A 104 -0.15 2.26 13.13
C LYS A 104 -1.62 2.07 12.75
N ASN A 105 -2.28 3.12 12.27
CA ASN A 105 -3.67 3.07 11.83
C ASN A 105 -3.84 2.21 10.57
N ALA A 106 -2.92 2.30 9.61
CA ALA A 106 -2.90 1.48 8.40
C ALA A 106 -2.82 -0.02 8.74
N PHE A 107 -1.94 -0.40 9.68
CA PHE A 107 -1.86 -1.79 10.13
C PHE A 107 -3.13 -2.28 10.83
N ALA A 108 -3.71 -1.45 11.71
CA ALA A 108 -4.97 -1.78 12.38
C ALA A 108 -6.10 -1.97 11.36
N GLN A 109 -6.18 -1.09 10.36
CA GLN A 109 -7.22 -1.12 9.34
C GLN A 109 -7.11 -2.34 8.41
N LEU A 110 -5.90 -2.70 7.98
CA LEU A 110 -5.67 -3.90 7.17
C LEU A 110 -6.06 -5.17 7.91
N ALA A 111 -5.77 -5.24 9.21
CA ALA A 111 -6.18 -6.37 10.03
C ALA A 111 -7.69 -6.41 10.28
N HIS A 112 -8.32 -5.25 10.53
CA HIS A 112 -9.75 -5.14 10.73
C HIS A 112 -10.52 -5.63 9.49
N ARG A 113 -10.17 -5.15 8.29
CA ARG A 113 -10.79 -5.59 7.03
C ARG A 113 -10.59 -7.08 6.77
N ARG A 114 -9.40 -7.61 7.06
CA ARG A 114 -9.14 -9.05 6.97
C ARG A 114 -10.07 -9.86 7.87
N SER A 115 -10.28 -9.40 9.12
CA SER A 115 -11.13 -10.09 10.08
C SER A 115 -12.62 -10.07 9.72
N ARG A 116 -13.08 -9.06 8.98
CA ARG A 116 -14.49 -8.89 8.59
C ARG A 116 -14.82 -9.37 7.17
N GLY A 117 -13.82 -9.78 6.38
CA GLY A 117 -14.02 -10.11 4.97
C GLY A 117 -14.50 -8.92 4.13
N GLU A 118 -14.30 -7.69 4.61
CA GLU A 118 -14.80 -6.49 3.96
C GLU A 118 -13.92 -6.09 2.76
N GLY A 119 -14.46 -6.28 1.56
CA GLY A 119 -14.16 -5.48 0.37
C GLY A 119 -12.72 -5.49 -0.15
N SER A 120 -11.89 -6.47 0.24
CA SER A 120 -10.56 -6.64 -0.35
C SER A 120 -10.19 -8.11 -0.42
N SER A 121 -9.86 -8.57 -1.63
CA SER A 121 -9.36 -9.94 -1.86
C SER A 121 -8.07 -10.21 -1.07
N ALA A 122 -7.75 -11.48 -0.80
CA ALA A 122 -6.49 -11.85 -0.16
C ALA A 122 -5.26 -11.33 -0.93
N ALA A 123 -5.38 -11.22 -2.26
CA ALA A 123 -4.38 -10.63 -3.14
C ALA A 123 -4.19 -9.13 -2.88
N GLU A 124 -5.28 -8.37 -2.77
CA GLU A 124 -5.22 -6.92 -2.46
C GLU A 124 -4.62 -6.64 -1.09
N GLN A 125 -4.98 -7.44 -0.08
CA GLN A 125 -4.42 -7.31 1.26
C GLN A 125 -2.92 -7.59 1.26
N SER A 126 -2.49 -8.63 0.54
CA SER A 126 -1.07 -8.96 0.39
C SER A 126 -0.32 -7.85 -0.35
N ALA A 127 -0.92 -7.28 -1.41
CA ALA A 127 -0.34 -6.16 -2.15
C ALA A 127 -0.20 -4.90 -1.26
N ALA A 128 -1.21 -4.60 -0.44
CA ALA A 128 -1.16 -3.49 0.51
C ALA A 128 -0.07 -3.68 1.58
N LEU A 129 0.08 -4.89 2.11
CA LEU A 129 1.15 -5.22 3.07
C LEU A 129 2.54 -5.07 2.44
N ARG A 130 2.73 -5.54 1.20
CA ARG A 130 4.00 -5.37 0.47
C ARG A 130 4.30 -3.91 0.15
N ALA A 131 3.30 -3.13 -0.25
CA ALA A 131 3.47 -1.70 -0.49
C ALA A 131 3.90 -0.97 0.79
N LEU A 132 3.23 -1.26 1.92
CA LEU A 132 3.64 -0.74 3.23
C LEU A 132 5.07 -1.18 3.59
N ALA A 133 5.40 -2.46 3.41
CA ALA A 133 6.73 -2.98 3.70
C ALA A 133 7.81 -2.27 2.86
N LYS A 134 7.60 -2.15 1.56
CA LYS A 134 8.52 -1.44 0.66
C LYS A 134 8.66 0.03 1.02
N SER A 135 7.56 0.66 1.45
CA SER A 135 7.57 2.05 1.90
C SER A 135 8.44 2.29 3.15
N THR A 136 8.62 1.27 4.00
CA THR A 136 9.50 1.35 5.18
C THR A 136 10.97 1.64 4.84
N GLN A 137 11.39 1.40 3.59
CA GLN A 137 12.72 1.73 3.11
C GLN A 137 12.98 3.24 3.10
N GLN A 138 11.92 4.05 2.94
CA GLN A 138 12.01 5.51 2.89
C GLN A 138 11.66 6.18 4.21
N LEU A 139 11.38 5.41 5.27
CA LEU A 139 11.06 5.96 6.59
C LEU A 139 12.28 6.60 7.26
N PRO A 140 12.06 7.68 8.03
CA PRO A 140 13.05 8.18 8.98
C PRO A 140 13.54 7.04 9.88
N PRO A 141 14.87 6.87 10.07
CA PRO A 141 15.42 5.75 10.86
C PRO A 141 14.82 5.65 12.27
N ALA A 142 14.66 6.78 12.96
CA ALA A 142 14.10 6.84 14.30
C ALA A 142 12.65 6.29 14.36
N VAL A 143 11.82 6.63 13.37
CA VAL A 143 10.44 6.14 13.26
C VAL A 143 10.42 4.65 12.94
N ALA A 144 11.26 4.20 11.99
CA ALA A 144 11.36 2.79 11.63
C ALA A 144 11.78 1.92 12.82
N ASP A 145 12.81 2.33 13.57
CA ASP A 145 13.30 1.60 14.74
C ASP A 145 12.26 1.58 15.87
N LYS A 146 11.57 2.69 16.10
CA LYS A 146 10.49 2.73 17.10
C LYS A 146 9.35 1.79 16.73
N LEU A 147 8.90 1.80 15.48
CA LEU A 147 7.87 0.87 14.98
C LEU A 147 8.30 -0.60 15.10
N ALA A 148 9.59 -0.90 14.85
CA ALA A 148 10.15 -2.25 15.01
C ALA A 148 10.17 -2.70 16.48
N ARG A 149 10.64 -1.84 17.39
CA ARG A 149 10.65 -2.12 18.83
C ARG A 149 9.24 -2.31 19.38
N ASP A 150 8.33 -1.42 19.01
CA ASP A 150 6.92 -1.52 19.38
C ASP A 150 6.29 -2.84 18.86
N ALA A 151 6.68 -3.29 17.66
CA ALA A 151 6.21 -4.55 17.11
C ALA A 151 6.75 -5.77 17.88
N GLY A 152 8.02 -5.72 18.32
CA GLY A 152 8.67 -6.80 19.06
C GLY A 152 8.30 -6.86 20.55
N ALA A 153 7.96 -5.73 21.17
CA ALA A 153 7.67 -5.65 22.60
C ALA A 153 6.21 -6.01 22.97
N GLN A 154 5.27 -5.92 22.02
CA GLN A 154 3.86 -6.21 22.30
C GLN A 154 3.60 -7.72 22.43
N GLY A 155 2.96 -8.16 23.51
CA GLY A 155 2.78 -9.58 23.87
C GLY A 155 1.71 -10.39 23.09
N SER A 156 1.05 -9.82 22.07
CA SER A 156 0.00 -10.51 21.28
C SER A 156 0.33 -10.56 19.79
N VAL A 157 -0.46 -11.31 19.00
CA VAL A 157 -0.36 -11.37 17.53
C VAL A 157 -0.51 -9.97 16.96
N ASN A 158 0.62 -9.32 16.67
CA ASN A 158 0.64 -7.94 16.26
C ASN A 158 0.45 -7.84 14.74
N THR A 159 -0.49 -7.00 14.33
CA THR A 159 -0.77 -6.69 12.93
C THR A 159 0.44 -6.08 12.23
N ARG A 160 1.34 -5.45 13.00
CA ARG A 160 2.64 -4.92 12.56
C ARG A 160 3.61 -6.01 12.13
N THR A 161 3.57 -7.18 12.76
CA THR A 161 4.43 -8.32 12.40
C THR A 161 4.13 -8.77 10.96
N ALA A 162 2.89 -8.61 10.47
CA ALA A 162 2.54 -8.98 9.10
C ALA A 162 3.32 -8.20 8.02
N VAL A 163 3.73 -6.96 8.32
CA VAL A 163 4.55 -6.13 7.41
C VAL A 163 6.03 -6.44 7.55
N LEU A 164 6.50 -6.75 8.75
CA LEU A 164 7.88 -7.19 8.97
C LEU A 164 8.17 -8.59 8.39
N LYS A 165 7.13 -9.40 8.17
CA LYS A 165 7.18 -10.67 7.42
C LYS A 165 7.31 -10.48 5.91
N GLN A 166 7.19 -9.27 5.38
CA GLN A 166 7.39 -9.06 3.94
C GLN A 166 8.89 -8.88 3.66
N PRO A 167 9.46 -9.55 2.65
CA PRO A 167 10.88 -9.43 2.34
C PRO A 167 11.28 -8.01 1.90
N GLU A 168 10.34 -7.23 1.39
CA GLU A 168 10.55 -5.84 0.97
C GLU A 168 10.73 -4.87 2.16
N ALA A 169 10.42 -5.30 3.39
CA ALA A 169 10.62 -4.49 4.58
C ALA A 169 12.10 -4.21 4.83
N ARG A 170 12.41 -3.00 5.31
CA ARG A 170 13.77 -2.55 5.59
C ARG A 170 14.50 -3.54 6.52
N ALA A 171 15.66 -4.04 6.08
CA ALA A 171 16.42 -5.06 6.81
C ALA A 171 16.78 -4.63 8.25
N ALA A 172 17.22 -3.38 8.43
CA ALA A 172 17.49 -2.82 9.76
C ALA A 172 16.27 -2.86 10.68
N MET A 173 15.09 -2.56 10.15
CA MET A 173 13.82 -2.61 10.90
C MET A 173 13.48 -4.05 11.33
N ARG A 174 13.67 -5.02 10.43
CA ARG A 174 13.48 -6.45 10.71
C ARG A 174 14.46 -6.94 11.79
N ARG A 175 15.72 -6.48 11.75
CA ARG A 175 16.73 -6.81 12.77
C ARG A 175 16.40 -6.21 14.15
N THR A 176 16.07 -4.92 14.21
CA THR A 176 15.63 -4.26 15.45
C THR A 176 14.42 -4.98 16.07
N PHE A 177 13.48 -5.44 15.24
CA PHE A 177 12.36 -6.25 15.69
C PHE A 177 12.81 -7.59 16.30
N LEU A 178 13.66 -8.35 15.60
CA LEU A 178 14.16 -9.64 16.06
C LEU A 178 14.90 -9.53 17.39
N ASP A 179 15.73 -8.49 17.55
CA ASP A 179 16.47 -8.24 18.80
C ASP A 179 15.50 -7.94 19.95
N THR A 180 14.48 -7.11 19.69
CA THR A 180 13.48 -6.74 20.70
C THR A 180 12.58 -7.92 21.08
N ALA A 181 12.10 -8.68 20.09
CA ALA A 181 11.25 -9.85 20.30
C ALA A 181 12.01 -10.99 20.98
N SER A 182 13.29 -11.20 20.65
CA SER A 182 14.15 -12.17 21.33
C SER A 182 14.38 -11.78 22.79
N ALA A 183 14.64 -10.49 23.07
CA ALA A 183 14.77 -10.01 24.45
C ALA A 183 13.46 -10.14 25.25
N ALA A 184 12.30 -9.93 24.61
CA ALA A 184 11.00 -10.15 25.23
C ALA A 184 10.76 -11.63 25.53
N PHE A 185 11.06 -12.52 24.57
CA PHE A 185 11.03 -13.97 24.77
C PHE A 185 11.97 -14.41 25.90
N ASP A 186 13.16 -13.81 26.04
CA ASP A 186 14.07 -14.15 27.12
C ASP A 186 13.51 -13.85 28.51
N LYS A 187 12.63 -12.85 28.62
CA LYS A 187 11.97 -12.48 29.88
C LYS A 187 10.72 -13.31 30.16
N SER A 188 9.88 -13.53 29.15
CA SER A 188 8.54 -14.13 29.33
C SER A 188 8.49 -15.62 29.00
N LYS A 189 9.43 -16.11 28.17
CA LYS A 189 9.44 -17.43 27.52
C LYS A 189 8.09 -17.79 26.87
N SER A 190 7.37 -16.77 26.39
CA SER A 190 6.05 -16.90 25.78
C SER A 190 6.11 -17.57 24.41
N PHE A 191 5.19 -18.52 24.17
CA PHE A 191 5.00 -19.13 22.85
C PHE A 191 4.66 -18.09 21.77
N ILE A 192 3.91 -17.05 22.12
CA ILE A 192 3.51 -15.99 21.17
C ILE A 192 4.72 -15.21 20.67
N ASP A 193 5.71 -14.96 21.54
CA ASP A 193 6.94 -14.25 21.16
C ASP A 193 7.85 -15.15 20.31
N ALA A 194 7.85 -16.46 20.58
CA ALA A 194 8.51 -17.45 19.73
C ALA A 194 7.93 -17.53 18.33
N GLN A 195 6.61 -17.56 18.21
CA GLN A 195 5.93 -17.60 16.93
C GLN A 195 6.25 -16.36 16.09
N LYS A 196 6.29 -15.17 16.69
CA LYS A 196 6.67 -13.92 16.01
C LYS A 196 8.08 -13.94 15.43
N VAL A 197 9.06 -14.40 16.22
CA VAL A 197 10.46 -14.51 15.79
C VAL A 197 10.56 -15.55 14.66
N GLY A 198 9.96 -16.72 14.85
CA GLY A 198 9.93 -17.78 13.83
C GLY A 198 9.29 -17.33 12.53
N ASP A 199 8.18 -16.59 12.60
CA ASP A 199 7.47 -16.10 11.42
C ASP A 199 8.30 -15.11 10.60
N VAL A 200 9.00 -14.18 11.27
CA VAL A 200 9.86 -13.19 10.57
C VAL A 200 11.12 -13.85 10.03
N LEU A 201 11.74 -14.77 10.76
CA LEU A 201 12.88 -15.53 10.26
C LEU A 201 12.52 -16.42 9.07
N SER A 202 11.35 -17.06 9.09
CA SER A 202 10.88 -17.91 7.99
C SER A 202 10.52 -17.11 6.74
N SER A 203 10.32 -15.80 6.86
CA SER A 203 9.97 -14.95 5.74
C SER A 203 11.13 -14.58 4.81
N ASP A 204 12.37 -14.73 5.28
CA ASP A 204 13.58 -14.37 4.51
C ASP A 204 14.73 -15.32 4.85
N PRO A 205 15.12 -16.22 3.91
CA PRO A 205 16.22 -17.16 4.12
C PRO A 205 17.59 -16.50 4.38
N VAL A 206 17.81 -15.28 3.88
CA VAL A 206 19.05 -14.54 4.13
C VAL A 206 19.05 -14.05 5.57
N LEU A 207 17.93 -13.50 6.03
CA LEU A 207 17.75 -13.07 7.41
C LEU A 207 17.92 -14.24 8.40
N LEU A 208 17.42 -15.43 8.05
CA LEU A 208 17.61 -16.65 8.83
C LEU A 208 19.10 -17.02 8.98
N LYS A 209 19.86 -16.97 7.88
CA LYS A 209 21.30 -17.25 7.88
C LYS A 209 22.07 -16.23 8.72
N ASP A 210 21.76 -14.95 8.57
CA ASP A 210 22.39 -13.87 9.34
C ASP A 210 22.07 -13.98 10.84
N PHE A 211 20.83 -14.36 11.17
CA PHE A 211 20.41 -14.59 12.56
C PHE A 211 21.09 -15.82 13.17
N ALA A 212 21.27 -16.89 12.39
CA ALA A 212 22.02 -18.07 12.83
C ALA A 212 23.51 -17.74 13.07
N ALA A 213 24.14 -17.02 12.13
CA ALA A 213 25.55 -16.64 12.21
C ALA A 213 25.85 -15.69 13.38
N SER A 214 24.90 -14.85 13.78
CA SER A 214 25.06 -13.95 14.94
C SER A 214 24.86 -14.64 16.30
N GLY A 215 24.68 -15.96 16.33
CA GLY A 215 24.42 -16.72 17.57
C GLY A 215 22.98 -16.63 18.08
N GLY A 216 22.08 -16.00 17.32
CA GLY A 216 20.65 -15.90 17.63
C GLY A 216 19.98 -17.28 17.74
N MET A 217 20.33 -18.22 16.84
CA MET A 217 19.82 -19.60 16.92
C MET A 217 20.32 -20.35 18.16
N THR A 218 21.55 -20.12 18.62
CA THR A 218 22.10 -20.80 19.80
C THR A 218 21.37 -20.36 21.08
N ARG A 219 21.00 -19.08 21.17
CA ARG A 219 20.11 -18.57 22.23
C ARG A 219 18.72 -19.21 22.19
N TRP A 220 18.21 -19.59 21.02
CA TRP A 220 16.92 -20.25 20.88
C TRP A 220 16.96 -21.76 21.18
N LEU A 221 17.98 -22.48 20.68
CA LEU A 221 18.13 -23.94 20.80
C LEU A 221 18.52 -24.41 22.21
N VAL A 222 19.28 -23.61 22.97
CA VAL A 222 19.64 -23.96 24.36
C VAL A 222 18.40 -23.99 25.28
N TYR A 223 17.34 -23.26 24.93
CA TYR A 223 16.11 -23.21 25.74
C TYR A 223 15.08 -24.28 25.42
N SER A 224 15.09 -24.89 24.22
CA SER A 224 14.16 -25.99 23.88
C SER A 224 14.58 -27.34 24.46
N ARG A 225 15.83 -27.49 24.91
CA ARG A 225 16.37 -28.71 25.54
C ARG A 225 16.27 -28.72 27.09
N ARG A 226 15.71 -27.69 27.72
CA ARG A 226 15.45 -27.65 29.18
C ARG A 226 13.97 -27.85 29.54
N ARG A 227 13.24 -28.63 28.74
CA ARG A 227 11.93 -29.18 29.12
C ARG A 227 12.05 -30.68 29.30
#